data_AF-A0A8T5XJM3-F1
#
_entry.id   AF-A0A8T5XJM3-F1
#
_cell.length_a   1.000
_cell.length_b   1.000
_cell.length_c   1.000
_cell.angle_alpha   90.00
_cell.angle_beta   90.00
_cell.angle_gamma   90.00
#
_symmetry.space_group_name_H-M   'P 1'
#
loop_
_entity.id
_entity.type
_entity.pdbx_description
1 polymer ?
#
loop_
_entity_poly.entity_id
_entity_poly.type
_entity_poly.pdbx_seq_one_letter_code
_entity_poly.pdbx_strand_id
1 'polypeptide(L)'
;MDIMNQLLKPAGKMICSDFHSFTKNSDVLQVEYSTMSYFSAEVYEGEMAHARFYPKEVRQQMPLCSYRKYTISEIINSVIKSEFTIKQFDEHPSWANEKYPGEFTLIALKTI
;
A
#
# COMPACT_ATOMS: atom_id res chain seq x y z
N MET A 1 -13.45 0.03 0.43
CA MET A 1 -13.28 0.42 -0.99
C MET A 1 -14.61 0.82 -1.64
N ASP A 2 -15.61 1.28 -0.88
CA ASP A 2 -16.98 1.46 -1.39
C ASP A 2 -17.09 2.61 -2.39
N ILE A 3 -16.38 3.71 -2.15
CA ILE A 3 -16.32 4.85 -3.09
C ILE A 3 -15.76 4.39 -4.44
N MET A 4 -14.70 3.58 -4.45
CA MET A 4 -14.12 3.05 -5.70
C MET A 4 -15.12 2.17 -6.46
N ASN A 5 -15.92 1.36 -5.75
CA ASN A 5 -16.99 0.58 -6.37
C ASN A 5 -18.05 1.49 -6.99
N GLN A 6 -18.51 2.52 -6.27
CA GLN A 6 -19.54 3.44 -6.76
C GLN A 6 -19.11 4.24 -8.00
N LEU A 7 -17.83 4.59 -8.11
CA LEU A 7 -17.29 5.32 -9.26
C LEU A 7 -17.18 4.46 -10.53
N LEU A 8 -17.16 3.13 -10.40
CA LEU A 8 -17.02 2.22 -11.54
C LEU A 8 -18.39 1.87 -12.14
N LYS A 9 -18.43 1.77 -13.47
CA LYS A 9 -19.56 1.19 -14.21
C LYS A 9 -19.64 -0.34 -13.98
N PRO A 10 -20.77 -1.00 -14.29
CA PRO A 10 -20.86 -2.46 -14.31
C PRO A 10 -19.71 -3.08 -15.13
N ALA A 11 -19.13 -4.19 -14.64
CA ALA A 11 -17.91 -4.81 -15.19
C ALA A 11 -16.65 -3.92 -15.20
N GLY A 12 -16.68 -2.78 -14.50
CA GLY A 12 -15.54 -1.90 -14.31
C GLY A 12 -14.40 -2.59 -13.57
N LYS A 13 -13.16 -2.28 -13.96
CA LYS A 13 -11.95 -2.87 -13.38
C LYS A 13 -11.30 -1.89 -12.41
N MET A 14 -11.03 -2.37 -11.20
CA MET A 14 -10.13 -1.73 -10.25
C MET A 14 -8.76 -2.41 -10.33
N ILE A 15 -7.71 -1.61 -10.42
CA ILE A 15 -6.32 -2.04 -10.30
C ILE A 15 -5.73 -1.28 -9.12
N CYS A 16 -5.27 -2.00 -8.12
CA CYS A 16 -4.60 -1.44 -6.94
C CYS A 16 -3.15 -1.94 -6.95
N SER A 17 -2.21 -1.02 -7.06
CA SER A 17 -0.77 -1.31 -7.03
C SER A 17 -0.13 -0.42 -5.98
N ASP A 18 0.54 -1.02 -5.01
CA ASP A 18 1.11 -0.30 -3.88
C ASP A 18 2.27 -1.11 -3.24
N PHE A 19 2.97 -0.51 -2.28
CA PHE A 19 3.97 -1.19 -1.49
C PHE A 19 3.37 -2.35 -0.71
N HIS A 20 4.12 -3.44 -0.66
CA HIS A 20 3.70 -4.65 0.01
C HIS A 20 3.62 -4.46 1.53
N SER A 21 2.65 -5.07 2.18
CA SER A 21 2.46 -4.98 3.64
C SER A 21 3.65 -5.52 4.43
N PHE A 22 4.55 -6.30 3.82
CA PHE A 22 5.81 -6.72 4.45
C PHE A 22 6.69 -5.52 4.86
N THR A 23 6.51 -4.38 4.19
CA THR A 23 7.13 -3.10 4.57
C THR A 23 6.64 -2.54 5.91
N LYS A 24 5.62 -3.17 6.54
CA LYS A 24 5.21 -2.84 7.91
C LYS A 24 6.29 -3.13 8.92
N ASN A 25 6.87 -4.33 8.88
CA ASN A 25 7.79 -4.82 9.90
C ASN A 25 9.24 -4.96 9.40
N SER A 26 9.51 -4.59 8.15
CA SER A 26 10.85 -4.64 7.57
C SER A 26 11.02 -3.55 6.53
N ASP A 27 12.12 -2.79 6.56
CA ASP A 27 12.45 -1.81 5.52
C ASP A 27 13.12 -2.49 4.31
N VAL A 28 12.42 -3.45 3.71
CA VAL A 28 12.95 -4.24 2.58
C VAL A 28 13.19 -3.41 1.31
N LEU A 29 12.61 -2.22 1.24
CA LEU A 29 12.73 -1.29 0.12
C LEU A 29 13.88 -0.27 0.32
N GLN A 30 14.51 -0.27 1.49
CA GLN A 30 15.54 0.70 1.89
C GLN A 30 15.05 2.15 1.71
N VAL A 31 13.81 2.39 2.12
CA VAL A 31 13.12 3.69 2.03
C VAL A 31 13.17 4.49 3.31
N GLU A 32 13.87 3.97 4.34
CA GLU A 32 14.00 4.58 5.66
C GLU A 32 12.65 4.76 6.36
N TYR A 33 11.66 3.94 6.01
CA TYR A 33 10.36 3.98 6.68
C TYR A 33 10.46 3.43 8.10
N SER A 34 9.67 4.03 8.99
CA SER A 34 9.40 3.43 10.30
C SER A 34 8.81 2.03 10.12
N THR A 35 9.46 1.05 10.75
CA THR A 35 8.91 -0.30 10.89
C THR A 35 8.15 -0.40 12.21
N MET A 36 7.20 -1.31 12.25
CA MET A 36 6.29 -1.56 13.36
C MET A 36 5.87 -3.02 13.38
N SER A 37 5.14 -3.43 14.42
CA SER A 37 4.47 -4.73 14.40
C SER A 37 3.60 -4.86 13.14
N TYR A 38 3.68 -6.01 12.46
CA TYR A 38 2.86 -6.29 11.28
C TYR A 38 1.36 -6.12 11.56
N PHE A 39 0.95 -6.42 12.79
CA PHE A 39 -0.44 -6.29 13.25
C PHE A 39 -0.75 -4.95 13.92
N SER A 40 0.18 -4.00 13.98
CA SER A 40 -0.11 -2.66 14.50
C SER A 40 -1.17 -1.97 13.62
N ALA A 41 -2.13 -1.35 14.27
CA ALA A 41 -3.16 -0.51 13.65
C ALA A 41 -2.93 0.99 13.93
N GLU A 42 -1.82 1.33 14.58
CA GLU A 42 -1.50 2.69 15.00
C GLU A 42 -1.33 3.62 13.80
N VAL A 43 -1.77 4.86 14.01
CA VAL A 43 -1.50 5.97 13.11
C VAL A 43 -0.24 6.67 13.59
N TYR A 44 0.67 6.98 12.67
CA TYR A 44 1.92 7.65 12.98
C TYR A 44 2.22 8.75 11.97
N GLU A 45 3.02 9.73 12.37
CA GLU A 45 3.53 10.75 11.45
C GLU A 45 4.86 10.30 10.82
N GLY A 46 4.96 10.47 9.51
CA GLY A 46 6.17 10.12 8.76
C GLY A 46 6.36 11.02 7.56
N GLU A 47 7.55 10.98 6.97
CA GLU A 47 7.82 11.72 5.74
C GLU A 47 7.18 11.04 4.52
N MET A 48 6.96 11.84 3.48
CA MET A 48 6.56 11.31 2.17
C MET A 48 7.62 10.37 1.60
N ALA A 49 7.18 9.32 0.91
CA ALA A 49 8.02 8.35 0.22
C ALA A 49 9.17 8.94 -0.59
N HIS A 50 8.90 10.05 -1.29
CA HIS A 50 9.83 10.71 -2.17
C HIS A 50 10.72 11.74 -1.46
N ALA A 51 10.43 12.11 -0.21
CA ALA A 51 11.14 13.18 0.51
C ALA A 51 12.63 12.88 0.64
N ARG A 52 13.01 11.60 0.77
CA ARG A 52 14.42 11.15 0.81
C ARG A 52 15.24 11.50 -0.43
N PHE A 53 14.60 11.76 -1.58
CA PHE A 53 15.29 12.11 -2.81
C PHE A 53 15.67 13.60 -2.87
N TYR A 54 15.25 14.39 -1.89
CA TYR A 54 15.55 15.83 -1.82
C TYR A 54 16.72 16.11 -0.89
N PRO A 55 17.48 17.20 -1.15
CA PRO A 55 18.48 17.70 -0.22
C PRO A 55 17.90 17.91 1.18
N LYS A 56 18.72 17.73 2.21
CA LYS A 56 18.29 17.76 3.62
C LYS A 56 17.56 19.05 3.97
N GLU A 57 18.03 20.17 3.46
CA GLU A 57 17.50 21.52 3.71
C GLU A 57 16.07 21.65 3.16
N VAL A 58 15.75 20.93 2.08
CA VAL A 58 14.42 20.90 1.47
C VAL A 58 13.53 19.85 2.15
N ARG A 59 14.06 18.65 2.40
CA ARG A 59 13.36 17.54 3.10
C ARG A 59 12.81 18.00 4.46
N GLN A 60 13.61 18.76 5.23
CA GLN A 60 13.22 19.28 6.54
C GLN A 60 12.06 20.29 6.51
N GLN A 61 11.76 20.88 5.35
CA GLN A 61 10.65 21.82 5.19
C GLN A 61 9.36 21.13 4.72
N MET A 62 9.43 19.84 4.35
CA MET A 62 8.25 19.10 3.90
C MET A 62 7.36 18.74 5.09
N PRO A 63 6.03 18.87 4.96
CA PRO A 63 5.11 18.47 6.01
C PRO A 63 5.14 16.95 6.20
N LEU A 64 4.99 16.51 7.45
CA LEU A 64 4.76 15.11 7.77
C LEU A 64 3.35 14.70 7.33
N CYS A 65 3.20 13.42 7.02
CA CYS A 65 1.95 12.78 6.67
C CYS A 65 1.53 11.80 7.76
N SER A 66 0.22 11.74 7.99
CA SER A 66 -0.39 10.76 8.88
C SER A 66 -0.57 9.44 8.13
N TYR A 67 0.13 8.39 8.57
CA TYR A 67 0.11 7.07 7.97
C TYR A 67 -0.53 6.02 8.87
N ARG A 68 -1.27 5.11 8.24
CA ARG A 68 -1.59 3.80 8.80
C ARG A 68 -1.19 2.76 7.77
N LYS A 69 -0.38 1.78 8.17
CA LYS A 69 -0.03 0.67 7.28
C LYS A 69 -1.01 -0.49 7.47
N TYR A 70 -1.38 -1.15 6.39
CA TYR A 70 -2.39 -2.23 6.38
C TYR A 70 -1.74 -3.59 6.15
N THR A 71 -2.27 -4.63 6.77
CA THR A 71 -1.94 -6.02 6.43
C THR A 71 -2.56 -6.41 5.08
N ILE A 72 -2.02 -7.45 4.44
CA ILE A 72 -2.59 -8.00 3.20
C ILE A 72 -4.06 -8.41 3.42
N SER A 73 -4.34 -9.04 4.58
CA SER A 73 -5.68 -9.49 4.93
C SER A 73 -6.66 -8.33 5.06
N GLU A 74 -6.25 -7.18 5.61
CA GLU A 74 -7.09 -5.97 5.64
C GLU A 74 -7.38 -5.47 4.23
N ILE A 75 -6.36 -5.41 3.37
CA ILE A 75 -6.50 -4.95 1.98
C ILE A 75 -7.47 -5.87 1.22
N ILE A 76 -7.19 -7.18 1.16
CA ILE A 76 -8.03 -8.17 0.45
C ILE A 76 -9.47 -8.15 0.96
N ASN A 77 -9.67 -8.19 2.29
CA ASN A 77 -11.02 -8.19 2.84
C ASN A 77 -11.74 -6.86 2.61
N SER A 78 -11.04 -5.73 2.54
CA SER A 78 -11.66 -4.44 2.21
C SER A 78 -12.18 -4.40 0.76
N VAL A 79 -11.52 -5.11 -0.16
CA VAL A 79 -11.96 -5.24 -1.55
C VAL A 79 -13.19 -6.14 -1.63
N ILE A 80 -13.14 -7.31 -0.98
CA ILE A 80 -14.26 -8.26 -0.95
C ILE A 80 -15.51 -7.64 -0.32
N LYS A 81 -15.36 -6.97 0.83
CA LYS A 81 -16.48 -6.33 1.55
C LYS A 81 -17.10 -5.18 0.76
N SER A 82 -16.36 -4.55 -0.16
CA SER A 82 -16.85 -3.53 -1.08
C SER A 82 -17.42 -4.11 -2.38
N GLU A 83 -17.82 -5.38 -2.36
CA GLU A 83 -18.53 -6.07 -3.45
C GLU A 83 -17.75 -6.17 -4.78
N PHE A 84 -16.43 -6.09 -4.70
CA PHE A 84 -15.57 -6.43 -5.82
C PHE A 84 -15.28 -7.94 -5.84
N THR A 85 -15.24 -8.51 -7.05
CA THR A 85 -14.69 -9.85 -7.27
C THR A 85 -13.20 -9.75 -7.59
N ILE A 86 -12.34 -10.21 -6.69
CA ILE A 86 -10.90 -10.30 -6.94
C ILE A 86 -10.64 -11.30 -8.06
N LYS A 87 -9.82 -10.91 -9.03
CA LYS A 87 -9.43 -11.74 -10.18
C LYS A 87 -7.95 -12.13 -10.14
N GLN A 88 -7.12 -11.29 -9.55
CA GLN A 88 -5.69 -11.52 -9.48
C GLN A 88 -5.09 -10.78 -8.28
N PHE A 89 -4.10 -11.38 -7.65
CA PHE A 89 -3.25 -10.78 -6.63
C PHE A 89 -1.83 -11.30 -6.85
N ASP A 90 -0.95 -10.43 -7.33
CA ASP A 90 0.45 -10.75 -7.59
C ASP A 90 1.34 -9.97 -6.64
N GLU A 91 2.37 -10.62 -6.11
CA GLU A 91 3.43 -9.98 -5.34
C GLU A 91 4.66 -9.80 -6.23
N HIS A 92 5.31 -8.63 -6.11
CA HIS A 92 6.52 -8.31 -6.84
C HIS A 92 7.71 -8.21 -5.88
N PRO A 93 8.89 -8.74 -6.25
CA PRO A 93 10.07 -8.67 -5.40
C PRO A 93 10.49 -7.24 -5.08
N SER A 94 11.08 -7.02 -3.90
CA SER A 94 11.73 -5.76 -3.56
C SER A 94 12.90 -5.48 -4.50
N TRP A 95 13.04 -4.23 -4.93
CA TRP A 95 14.20 -3.78 -5.72
C TRP A 95 15.52 -3.83 -4.95
N ALA A 96 15.50 -3.87 -3.62
CA ALA A 96 16.71 -3.93 -2.80
C ALA A 96 17.06 -5.36 -2.35
N ASN A 97 16.08 -6.27 -2.33
CA ASN A 97 16.31 -7.68 -2.02
C ASN A 97 15.18 -8.55 -2.59
N GLU A 98 15.48 -9.25 -3.69
CA GLU A 98 14.52 -10.09 -4.41
C GLU A 98 13.93 -11.25 -3.59
N LYS A 99 14.52 -11.58 -2.43
CA LYS A 99 14.01 -12.61 -1.51
C LYS A 99 12.75 -12.18 -0.75
N TYR A 100 12.41 -10.90 -0.78
CA TYR A 100 11.28 -10.34 -0.05
C TYR A 100 10.32 -9.61 -0.98
N PRO A 101 9.01 -9.64 -0.70
CA PRO A 101 8.03 -8.87 -1.48
C PRO A 101 8.16 -7.37 -1.19
N GLY A 102 8.25 -6.58 -2.24
CA GLY A 102 8.34 -5.11 -2.17
C GLY A 102 7.04 -4.41 -2.51
N GLU A 103 6.30 -4.95 -3.49
CA GLU A 103 5.06 -4.38 -4.02
C GLU A 103 4.03 -5.48 -4.27
N PHE A 104 2.77 -5.09 -4.50
CA PHE A 104 1.75 -5.99 -5.01
C PHE A 104 0.91 -5.31 -6.08
N THR A 105 0.22 -6.13 -6.87
CA THR A 105 -0.86 -5.69 -7.75
C THR A 105 -2.09 -6.56 -7.51
N LEU A 106 -3.22 -5.91 -7.20
CA LEU A 106 -4.53 -6.53 -7.07
C LEU A 106 -5.43 -6.05 -8.21
N ILE A 107 -6.02 -7.00 -8.95
CA ILE A 107 -7.04 -6.73 -9.95
C ILE A 107 -8.38 -7.24 -9.44
N ALA A 108 -9.40 -6.37 -9.45
CA ALA A 108 -10.76 -6.75 -9.12
C ALA A 108 -11.77 -6.16 -10.09
N LEU A 109 -12.91 -6.82 -10.24
CA LEU A 109 -14.01 -6.39 -11.10
C LEU A 109 -15.25 -6.07 -10.28
N LYS A 110 -15.93 -4.99 -10.66
CA LYS A 110 -17.28 -4.69 -10.19
C LYS A 110 -18.26 -5.63 -10.89
N THR A 111 -19.03 -6.39 -10.11
CA THR A 111 -19.92 -7.43 -10.64
C THR A 111 -21.20 -6.84 -11.25
N ILE A 112 -21.85 -5.91 -10.53
CA ILE A 112 -23.12 -5.26 -10.91
C ILE A 112 -22.87 -3.77 -11.01
#